data_AF-A0A1I2B0G4-F1
#
_entry.id   AF-A0A1I2B0G4-F1
#
_cell.length_a   1.000
_cell.length_b   1.000
_cell.length_c   1.000
_cell.angle_alpha   90.00
_cell.angle_beta   90.00
_cell.angle_gamma   90.00
#
_symmetry.space_group_name_H-M   'P 1'
#
loop_
_entity.id
_entity.type
_entity.pdbx_description
1 polymer ?
#
loop_
_entity_poly.entity_id
_entity_poly.type
_entity_poly.pdbx_seq_one_letter_code
_entity_poly.pdbx_strand_id
1 'polypeptide(L)'
;MLLELDISQYIRKCGKVAATAALGSILYITSVNDSTAEPSESFPDVKNDYWAAEEIYWAEDRELIQGHKDGTFGPGEEMTEAQFVTMLSRYFGFETNRVNDDNHWAQRAYQSLSHNKLRMPGLRDNSIKNREVTRGVISQAFAHSQGQEQGLENSVAWMFAENITTGRKQGKSQMERYDVNGKLTRAQAAVFFKRFHDQSMSEWQAHSLLDLTPEGSNQYTEKVRELYEEKGITVYARGENGFGTADPEFYHLFQAYQLDVREYAVARTTEENFSLAARVGEALGAPVSANELRQALIRANETEEEIVISGVEIIPQKSDIFILWSEEE
;
A
#
# COMPACT_ATOMS: atom_id res chain seq x y z
N MET A 1 36.64 -41.35 -10.38
CA MET A 1 37.68 -41.45 -11.42
C MET A 1 36.96 -41.26 -12.76
N LEU A 2 36.52 -40.04 -13.01
CA LEU A 2 37.19 -39.02 -13.87
C LEU A 2 37.14 -39.40 -15.35
N LEU A 3 36.47 -38.54 -16.12
CA LEU A 3 36.70 -38.17 -17.53
C LEU A 3 35.53 -37.22 -17.89
N GLU A 4 35.61 -35.93 -17.50
CA GLU A 4 36.12 -34.81 -18.32
C GLU A 4 35.54 -34.81 -19.75
N LEU A 5 34.60 -33.88 -19.98
CA LEU A 5 34.06 -33.50 -21.27
C LEU A 5 34.92 -32.37 -21.85
N ASP A 6 35.51 -32.63 -23.02
CA ASP A 6 36.46 -31.79 -23.75
C ASP A 6 35.76 -30.71 -24.59
N ILE A 7 36.26 -29.48 -24.47
CA ILE A 7 35.73 -28.20 -24.96
C ILE A 7 36.33 -27.92 -26.35
N SER A 8 35.95 -28.72 -27.34
CA SER A 8 36.42 -28.54 -28.72
C SER A 8 35.31 -28.07 -29.65
N GLN A 9 34.96 -26.79 -29.58
CA GLN A 9 34.23 -26.11 -30.68
C GLN A 9 34.62 -24.66 -30.96
N TYR A 10 35.61 -24.04 -30.32
CA TYR A 10 35.82 -22.59 -30.55
C TYR A 10 37.28 -22.11 -30.60
N ILE A 11 38.14 -22.71 -31.44
CA ILE A 11 39.45 -22.10 -31.80
C ILE A 11 39.80 -22.27 -33.30
N ARG A 12 39.84 -21.10 -33.97
CA ARG A 12 40.70 -20.65 -35.11
C ARG A 12 40.57 -21.30 -36.50
N LYS A 13 40.28 -20.42 -37.48
CA LYS A 13 41.07 -20.34 -38.73
C LYS A 13 41.50 -18.90 -38.99
N CYS A 14 42.82 -18.71 -38.96
CA CYS A 14 43.53 -17.52 -39.44
C CYS A 14 44.12 -17.88 -40.80
N GLY A 15 43.98 -17.01 -41.81
CA GLY A 15 44.52 -17.22 -43.15
C GLY A 15 44.73 -15.88 -43.87
N LYS A 16 46.00 -15.52 -44.05
CA LYS A 16 46.53 -14.29 -44.64
C LYS A 16 46.26 -14.21 -46.14
N VAL A 17 45.99 -13.01 -46.66
CA VAL A 17 46.35 -12.62 -48.04
C VAL A 17 46.94 -11.21 -47.98
N ALA A 18 48.15 -11.05 -48.52
CA ALA A 18 48.83 -9.78 -48.73
C ALA A 18 48.85 -9.47 -50.22
N ALA A 19 48.46 -8.26 -50.62
CA ALA A 19 48.92 -7.62 -51.85
C ALA A 19 48.75 -6.10 -51.73
N THR A 20 49.85 -5.40 -51.93
CA THR A 20 50.10 -3.95 -51.82
C THR A 20 49.61 -3.15 -53.03
N ALA A 21 49.03 -1.95 -52.80
CA ALA A 21 49.13 -0.78 -53.69
C ALA A 21 48.78 0.51 -52.92
N ALA A 22 49.39 1.63 -53.31
CA ALA A 22 49.65 2.81 -52.51
C ALA A 22 48.70 3.99 -52.76
N LEU A 23 48.66 4.90 -51.76
CA LEU A 23 48.36 6.35 -51.80
C LEU A 23 46.97 6.83 -52.27
N GLY A 24 46.24 7.49 -51.37
CA GLY A 24 45.22 8.47 -51.76
C GLY A 24 44.04 8.64 -50.81
N SER A 25 44.22 9.48 -49.78
CA SER A 25 43.26 10.53 -49.38
C SER A 25 41.87 10.19 -48.82
N ILE A 26 41.71 10.62 -47.55
CA ILE A 26 40.50 11.17 -46.91
C ILE A 26 39.44 10.14 -46.47
N LEU A 27 39.62 9.65 -45.24
CA LEU A 27 38.54 9.12 -44.42
C LEU A 27 37.79 10.31 -43.78
N TYR A 28 36.58 10.59 -44.25
CA TYR A 28 35.65 11.49 -43.55
C TYR A 28 35.18 10.75 -42.29
N ILE A 29 35.86 10.95 -41.16
CA ILE A 29 35.29 10.56 -39.87
C ILE A 29 34.24 11.62 -39.58
N THR A 30 32.97 11.31 -39.85
CA THR A 30 31.87 12.06 -39.27
C THR A 30 32.04 11.96 -37.76
N SER A 31 32.25 13.11 -37.11
CA SER A 31 32.27 13.23 -35.66
C SER A 31 31.04 12.53 -35.12
N VAL A 32 31.25 11.40 -34.43
CA VAL A 32 30.24 10.87 -33.53
C VAL A 32 30.07 11.98 -32.50
N ASN A 33 28.90 12.61 -32.48
CA ASN A 33 28.54 13.52 -31.41
C ASN A 33 28.71 12.73 -30.12
N ASP A 34 29.76 13.09 -29.38
CA ASP A 34 29.91 12.74 -27.99
C ASP A 34 28.68 13.35 -27.31
N SER A 35 27.68 12.52 -27.05
CA SER A 35 26.60 12.89 -26.14
C SER A 35 27.28 13.07 -24.80
N THR A 36 27.75 14.29 -24.55
CA THR A 36 28.01 14.78 -23.21
C THR A 36 26.71 14.55 -22.45
N ALA A 37 26.68 13.51 -21.62
CA ALA A 37 25.67 13.38 -20.59
C ALA A 37 25.68 14.72 -19.85
N GLU A 38 24.57 15.46 -19.97
CA GLU A 38 24.32 16.63 -19.14
C GLU A 38 24.61 16.22 -17.68
N PRO A 39 25.30 17.07 -16.88
CA PRO A 39 25.45 16.79 -15.47
C PRO A 39 24.04 16.57 -14.88
N SER A 40 23.85 15.57 -14.03
CA SER A 40 22.61 15.47 -13.26
C SER A 40 22.34 16.83 -12.65
N GLU A 41 21.18 17.41 -12.95
CA GLU A 41 20.86 18.78 -12.54
C GLU A 41 20.90 18.81 -11.01
N SER A 42 21.95 19.41 -10.46
CA SER A 42 22.10 19.56 -9.02
C SER A 42 20.91 20.38 -8.50
N PHE A 43 20.16 19.81 -7.55
CA PHE A 43 18.98 20.48 -6.99
C PHE A 43 19.40 21.78 -6.27
N PRO A 44 18.81 22.94 -6.60
CA PRO A 44 19.22 24.23 -6.04
C PRO A 44 18.93 24.35 -4.53
N ASP A 45 18.01 23.54 -4.00
CA ASP A 45 17.66 23.45 -2.59
C ASP A 45 18.41 22.33 -1.83
N VAL A 46 19.33 21.62 -2.49
CA VAL A 46 20.21 20.61 -1.88
C VAL A 46 21.67 21.02 -2.06
N LYS A 47 22.17 21.79 -1.09
CA LYS A 47 23.59 22.19 -1.06
C LYS A 47 24.51 20.97 -0.90
N ASN A 48 25.75 21.08 -1.37
CA ASN A 48 26.75 20.01 -1.24
C ASN A 48 27.06 19.62 0.21
N ASP A 49 26.87 20.52 1.16
CA ASP A 49 27.04 20.28 2.61
C ASP A 49 25.72 19.90 3.31
N TYR A 50 24.64 19.71 2.57
CA TYR A 50 23.39 19.19 3.11
C TYR A 50 23.61 17.77 3.62
N TRP A 51 23.16 17.50 4.85
CA TRP A 51 23.47 16.26 5.59
C TRP A 51 23.05 14.96 4.89
N ALA A 52 22.11 15.04 3.94
CA ALA A 52 21.60 13.91 3.14
C ALA A 52 21.90 14.06 1.64
N ALA A 53 22.83 14.95 1.23
CA ALA A 53 23.06 15.25 -0.17
C ALA A 53 23.45 13.99 -0.96
N GLU A 54 24.39 13.19 -0.44
CA GLU A 54 24.83 11.95 -1.06
C GLU A 54 23.67 10.97 -1.26
N GLU A 55 22.84 10.78 -0.23
CA GLU A 55 21.73 9.84 -0.27
C GLU A 55 20.62 10.29 -1.20
N ILE A 56 20.36 11.60 -1.28
CA ILE A 56 19.40 12.19 -2.21
C ILE A 56 19.81 11.92 -3.66
N TYR A 57 21.04 12.28 -4.03
CA TYR A 57 21.54 12.06 -5.39
C TYR A 57 21.64 10.56 -5.73
N TRP A 58 22.03 9.72 -4.77
CA TRP A 58 21.99 8.26 -4.96
C TRP A 58 20.58 7.73 -5.25
N ALA A 59 19.56 8.26 -4.58
CA ALA A 59 18.17 7.83 -4.75
C ALA A 59 17.59 8.35 -6.08
N GLU A 60 18.01 9.55 -6.51
CA GLU A 60 17.69 10.12 -7.81
C GLU A 60 18.33 9.32 -8.95
N ASP A 61 19.64 9.04 -8.88
CA ASP A 61 20.40 8.29 -9.88
C ASP A 61 19.84 6.88 -10.13
N ARG A 62 19.18 6.31 -9.12
CA ARG A 62 18.48 5.01 -9.19
C ARG A 62 17.00 5.12 -9.54
N GLU A 63 16.54 6.33 -9.88
CA GLU A 63 15.16 6.66 -10.20
C GLU A 63 14.14 6.30 -9.10
N LEU A 64 14.59 6.11 -7.86
CA LEU A 64 13.71 5.77 -6.74
C LEU A 64 12.74 6.94 -6.48
N ILE A 65 13.28 8.15 -6.48
CA ILE A 65 12.55 9.40 -6.28
C ILE A 65 13.13 10.46 -7.21
N GLN A 66 12.27 11.33 -7.76
CA GLN A 66 12.69 12.43 -8.62
C GLN A 66 12.38 13.77 -7.95
N GLY A 67 13.09 14.82 -8.37
CA GLY A 67 12.75 16.20 -8.02
C GLY A 67 11.41 16.65 -8.59
N HIS A 68 11.00 17.84 -8.18
CA HIS A 68 9.82 18.52 -8.65
C HIS A 68 10.06 19.13 -10.03
N LYS A 69 8.96 19.51 -10.70
CA LYS A 69 9.02 20.12 -12.04
C LYS A 69 9.71 21.48 -12.08
N ASP A 70 9.86 22.14 -10.93
CA ASP A 70 10.54 23.42 -10.79
C ASP A 70 12.06 23.26 -10.57
N GLY A 71 12.57 22.03 -10.63
CA GLY A 71 13.98 21.71 -10.45
C GLY A 71 14.41 21.55 -8.99
N THR A 72 13.52 21.68 -8.02
CA THR A 72 13.83 21.46 -6.58
C THR A 72 13.67 20.00 -6.17
N PHE A 73 14.35 19.58 -5.09
CA PHE A 73 14.13 18.26 -4.51
C PHE A 73 13.05 18.23 -3.42
N GLY A 74 12.94 19.29 -2.62
CA GLY A 74 12.07 19.36 -1.44
C GLY A 74 12.55 18.48 -0.26
N PRO A 75 13.80 18.58 0.22
CA PRO A 75 14.36 17.63 1.19
C PRO A 75 13.65 17.65 2.56
N GLY A 76 13.06 18.79 2.93
CA GLY A 76 12.30 18.98 4.17
C GLY A 76 10.81 18.67 4.06
N GLU A 77 10.29 18.37 2.87
CA GLU A 77 8.87 18.05 2.71
C GLU A 77 8.58 16.65 3.24
N GLU A 78 7.43 16.50 3.89
CA GLU A 78 6.95 15.20 4.33
C GLU A 78 6.59 14.32 3.13
N MET A 79 6.99 13.06 3.20
CA MET A 79 6.79 12.09 2.14
C MET A 79 5.42 11.42 2.29
N THR A 80 4.69 11.34 1.19
CA THR A 80 3.42 10.63 1.10
C THR A 80 3.61 9.11 1.10
N GLU A 81 2.58 8.36 1.50
CA GLU A 81 2.60 6.90 1.41
C GLU A 81 2.78 6.42 -0.05
N ALA A 82 2.17 7.11 -1.01
CA ALA A 82 2.33 6.82 -2.43
C ALA A 82 3.76 6.96 -2.93
N GLN A 83 4.48 8.00 -2.50
CA GLN A 83 5.90 8.17 -2.82
C GLN A 83 6.73 7.04 -2.22
N PHE A 84 6.52 6.70 -0.95
CA PHE A 84 7.21 5.58 -0.31
C PHE A 84 6.98 4.25 -1.04
N VAL A 85 5.73 3.91 -1.33
CA VAL A 85 5.35 2.68 -2.02
C VAL A 85 5.96 2.60 -3.42
N THR A 86 6.01 3.73 -4.12
CA THR A 86 6.65 3.81 -5.43
C THR A 86 8.16 3.61 -5.34
N MET A 87 8.83 4.25 -4.36
CA MET A 87 10.26 4.04 -4.10
C MET A 87 10.54 2.57 -3.78
N LEU A 88 9.75 1.95 -2.90
CA LEU A 88 9.92 0.56 -2.49
C LEU A 88 9.73 -0.41 -3.67
N SER A 89 8.68 -0.22 -4.46
CA SER A 89 8.42 -1.02 -5.65
C SER A 89 9.56 -0.91 -6.67
N ARG A 90 10.08 0.30 -6.91
CA ARG A 90 11.21 0.51 -7.83
C ARG A 90 12.49 -0.12 -7.31
N TYR A 91 12.76 0.02 -6.02
CA TYR A 91 13.96 -0.51 -5.38
C TYR A 91 14.08 -2.03 -5.55
N PHE A 92 12.97 -2.77 -5.42
CA PHE A 92 12.94 -4.22 -5.64
C PHE A 92 12.66 -4.63 -7.10
N GLY A 93 12.62 -3.68 -8.03
CA GLY A 93 12.39 -3.96 -9.45
C GLY A 93 10.99 -4.50 -9.77
N PHE A 94 10.00 -4.24 -8.91
CA PHE A 94 8.63 -4.65 -9.18
C PHE A 94 7.99 -3.74 -10.23
N GLU A 95 7.35 -4.34 -11.24
CA GLU A 95 6.84 -3.62 -12.41
C GLU A 95 5.91 -2.45 -12.03
N THR A 96 6.18 -1.26 -12.58
CA THR A 96 5.38 -0.05 -12.38
C THR A 96 4.85 0.54 -13.69
N ASN A 97 4.87 -0.24 -14.79
CA ASN A 97 4.48 0.26 -16.12
C ASN A 97 3.12 0.99 -16.07
N ARG A 98 3.10 2.21 -16.60
CA ARG A 98 1.90 3.04 -16.68
C ARG A 98 0.90 2.40 -17.65
N VAL A 99 -0.14 1.81 -17.11
CA VAL A 99 -1.40 1.71 -17.84
C VAL A 99 -2.32 2.73 -17.20
N ASN A 100 -3.00 3.50 -18.03
CA ASN A 100 -4.11 4.33 -17.61
C ASN A 100 -5.22 3.40 -17.14
N ASP A 101 -5.21 3.06 -15.85
CA ASP A 101 -6.28 2.34 -15.19
C ASP A 101 -6.47 2.99 -13.82
N ASP A 102 -7.36 3.99 -13.84
CA ASP A 102 -8.17 4.61 -12.81
C ASP A 102 -7.60 4.98 -11.41
N ASN A 103 -7.94 6.22 -11.05
CA ASN A 103 -7.96 6.86 -9.73
C ASN A 103 -6.65 7.31 -9.04
N HIS A 104 -5.46 6.69 -9.22
CA HIS A 104 -4.22 7.23 -8.61
C HIS A 104 -2.90 6.82 -9.27
N TRP A 105 -1.94 7.75 -9.39
CA TRP A 105 -0.65 7.53 -10.08
C TRP A 105 0.22 6.41 -9.49
N ALA A 106 0.09 6.13 -8.19
CA ALA A 106 0.85 5.09 -7.49
C ALA A 106 0.14 3.72 -7.45
N GLN A 107 -1.08 3.57 -7.96
CA GLN A 107 -1.91 2.36 -7.78
C GLN A 107 -1.19 1.07 -8.21
N ARG A 108 -0.41 1.12 -9.29
CA ARG A 108 0.41 0.00 -9.79
C ARG A 108 1.43 -0.47 -8.76
N ALA A 109 2.17 0.45 -8.14
CA ALA A 109 3.16 0.12 -7.12
C ALA A 109 2.50 -0.57 -5.91
N TYR A 110 1.32 -0.11 -5.49
CA TYR A 110 0.54 -0.77 -4.45
C TYR A 110 0.12 -2.20 -4.83
N GLN A 111 -0.37 -2.41 -6.05
CA GLN A 111 -0.74 -3.74 -6.55
C GLN A 111 0.48 -4.65 -6.62
N SER A 112 1.62 -4.16 -7.12
CA SER A 112 2.86 -4.91 -7.22
C SER A 112 3.39 -5.37 -5.85
N LEU A 113 3.38 -4.50 -4.83
CA LEU A 113 3.71 -4.91 -3.47
C LEU A 113 2.71 -5.95 -2.92
N SER A 114 1.41 -5.77 -3.17
CA SER A 114 0.39 -6.72 -2.70
C SER A 114 0.56 -8.11 -3.33
N HIS A 115 0.95 -8.20 -4.60
CA HIS A 115 1.29 -9.48 -5.24
C HIS A 115 2.53 -10.12 -4.59
N ASN A 116 3.50 -9.29 -4.19
CA ASN A 116 4.70 -9.68 -3.45
C ASN A 116 4.51 -9.75 -1.93
N LYS A 117 3.26 -10.03 -1.49
CA LYS A 117 2.93 -10.32 -0.08
C LYS A 117 3.11 -9.15 0.89
N LEU A 118 3.11 -7.90 0.42
CA LEU A 118 3.02 -6.71 1.26
C LEU A 118 1.79 -5.87 0.86
N ARG A 119 0.73 -5.88 1.68
CA ARG A 119 -0.45 -5.06 1.44
C ARG A 119 -0.34 -3.76 2.23
N MET A 120 -0.23 -2.64 1.52
CA MET A 120 -0.07 -1.31 2.11
C MET A 120 -1.43 -0.64 2.38
N PRO A 121 -1.54 0.24 3.39
CA PRO A 121 -2.81 0.86 3.79
C PRO A 121 -3.57 1.54 2.64
N GLY A 122 -2.87 2.29 1.80
CA GLY A 122 -3.45 3.05 0.70
C GLY A 122 -3.85 2.23 -0.52
N LEU A 123 -3.69 0.89 -0.53
CA LEU A 123 -4.01 0.05 -1.71
C LEU A 123 -5.40 0.34 -2.27
N ARG A 124 -6.35 0.63 -1.38
CA ARG A 124 -7.77 0.90 -1.68
C ARG A 124 -8.24 2.29 -1.21
N ASP A 125 -7.32 3.20 -0.90
CA ASP A 125 -7.74 4.51 -0.40
C ASP A 125 -6.77 5.60 -0.84
N ASN A 126 -7.23 6.46 -1.76
CA ASN A 126 -6.43 7.56 -2.29
C ASN A 126 -6.14 8.66 -1.27
N SER A 127 -7.00 8.84 -0.25
CA SER A 127 -6.70 9.77 0.85
C SER A 127 -5.49 9.28 1.65
N ILE A 128 -5.39 7.96 1.86
CA ILE A 128 -4.25 7.32 2.50
C ILE A 128 -3.02 7.33 1.59
N LYS A 129 -3.17 7.14 0.28
CA LYS A 129 -2.04 7.28 -0.66
C LYS A 129 -1.40 8.67 -0.59
N ASN A 130 -2.21 9.71 -0.41
CA ASN A 130 -1.78 11.11 -0.42
C ASN A 130 -1.38 11.66 0.96
N ARG A 131 -1.67 10.97 2.06
CA ARG A 131 -1.24 11.40 3.41
C ARG A 131 0.23 11.07 3.64
N GLU A 132 0.83 11.74 4.61
CA GLU A 132 2.22 11.52 5.01
C GLU A 132 2.39 10.14 5.66
N VAL A 133 3.38 9.38 5.20
CA VAL A 133 3.70 8.06 5.75
C VAL A 133 4.37 8.20 7.11
N THR A 134 4.14 7.21 7.98
CA THR A 134 4.80 7.15 9.29
C THR A 134 6.02 6.26 9.26
N ARG A 135 6.96 6.52 10.17
CA ARG A 135 8.15 5.69 10.35
C ARG A 135 7.80 4.24 10.71
N GLY A 136 6.72 4.02 11.45
CA GLY A 136 6.23 2.67 11.79
C GLY A 136 5.88 1.84 10.55
N VAL A 137 5.14 2.43 9.60
CA VAL A 137 4.80 1.77 8.33
C VAL A 137 6.06 1.37 7.56
N ILE A 138 7.04 2.28 7.50
CA ILE A 138 8.29 2.03 6.79
C ILE A 138 9.12 0.93 7.46
N SER A 139 9.22 0.93 8.80
CA SER A 139 9.94 -0.14 9.50
C SER A 139 9.35 -1.51 9.23
N GLN A 140 8.02 -1.62 9.23
CA GLN A 140 7.33 -2.88 8.98
C GLN A 140 7.53 -3.32 7.52
N ALA A 141 7.43 -2.39 6.56
CA ALA A 141 7.66 -2.70 5.15
C ALA A 141 9.10 -3.19 4.87
N PHE A 142 10.13 -2.52 5.41
CA PHE A 142 11.52 -2.95 5.23
C PHE A 142 11.83 -4.27 5.93
N ALA A 143 11.45 -4.43 7.20
CA ALA A 143 11.67 -5.68 7.94
C ALA A 143 10.97 -6.86 7.24
N HIS A 144 9.72 -6.65 6.82
CA HIS A 144 8.96 -7.66 6.06
C HIS A 144 9.62 -8.04 4.75
N SER A 145 10.12 -7.05 4.00
CA SER A 145 10.83 -7.31 2.74
C SER A 145 12.06 -8.21 2.93
N GLN A 146 12.64 -8.25 4.14
CA GLN A 146 13.78 -9.09 4.50
C GLN A 146 13.37 -10.33 5.31
N GLY A 147 12.10 -10.75 5.20
CA GLY A 147 11.60 -11.98 5.82
C GLY A 147 11.57 -11.98 7.35
N GLN A 148 11.69 -10.83 7.98
CA GLN A 148 11.71 -10.72 9.44
C GLN A 148 10.34 -10.95 10.08
N GLU A 149 10.33 -11.30 11.36
CA GLU A 149 9.11 -11.55 12.12
C GLU A 149 8.16 -10.36 12.11
N GLN A 150 6.86 -10.67 12.06
CA GLN A 150 5.80 -9.67 12.03
C GLN A 150 5.70 -8.91 13.36
N GLY A 151 5.20 -7.67 13.28
CA GLY A 151 4.97 -6.81 14.43
C GLY A 151 5.85 -5.56 14.42
N LEU A 152 5.29 -4.45 14.90
CA LEU A 152 5.93 -3.14 14.85
C LEU A 152 7.21 -3.08 15.71
N GLU A 153 7.16 -3.62 16.93
CA GLU A 153 8.31 -3.56 17.86
C GLU A 153 9.50 -4.36 17.34
N ASN A 154 9.26 -5.59 16.85
CA ASN A 154 10.29 -6.43 16.22
C ASN A 154 10.90 -5.75 14.99
N SER A 155 10.05 -5.14 14.15
CA SER A 155 10.51 -4.39 12.97
C SER A 155 11.42 -3.24 13.36
N VAL A 156 11.07 -2.47 14.40
CA VAL A 156 11.90 -1.37 14.89
C VAL A 156 13.20 -1.88 15.48
N ALA A 157 13.17 -2.94 16.29
CA ALA A 157 14.37 -3.53 16.88
C ALA A 157 15.36 -4.01 15.81
N TRP A 158 14.84 -4.69 14.78
CA TRP A 158 15.62 -5.13 13.63
C TRP A 158 16.25 -3.95 12.87
N MET A 159 15.50 -2.88 12.62
CA MET A 159 16.04 -1.68 11.96
C MET A 159 17.23 -1.06 12.71
N PHE A 160 17.25 -1.11 14.04
CA PHE A 160 18.40 -0.68 14.85
C PHE A 160 19.56 -1.68 14.77
N ALA A 161 19.27 -2.98 14.85
CA ALA A 161 20.28 -4.03 14.81
C ALA A 161 21.08 -4.00 13.49
N GLU A 162 20.39 -3.75 12.38
CA GLU A 162 20.98 -3.69 11.04
C GLU A 162 21.52 -2.29 10.67
N ASN A 163 21.57 -1.35 11.63
CA ASN A 163 22.04 0.03 11.41
C ASN A 163 21.28 0.81 10.32
N ILE A 164 20.05 0.41 10.01
CA ILE A 164 19.17 1.13 9.08
C ILE A 164 18.66 2.42 9.73
N THR A 165 18.54 2.43 11.07
CA THR A 165 18.19 3.61 11.86
C THR A 165 19.12 3.82 13.05
N THR A 166 19.37 5.09 13.38
CA THR A 166 20.05 5.52 14.61
C THR A 166 19.06 6.06 15.66
N GLY A 167 17.78 6.14 15.30
CA GLY A 167 16.78 6.93 16.02
C GLY A 167 16.89 8.42 15.71
N ARG A 168 15.83 9.17 16.02
CA ARG A 168 15.75 10.62 15.73
C ARG A 168 15.47 11.50 16.94
N LYS A 169 15.09 10.89 18.07
CA LYS A 169 14.87 11.60 19.33
C LYS A 169 15.46 10.81 20.50
N GLN A 170 15.61 11.50 21.63
CA GLN A 170 15.97 10.85 22.89
C GLN A 170 14.80 10.01 23.40
N GLY A 171 15.10 8.88 24.02
CA GLY A 171 14.10 7.94 24.52
C GLY A 171 14.75 6.81 25.30
N LYS A 172 13.99 6.22 26.23
CA LYS A 172 14.43 5.09 27.05
C LYS A 172 14.33 3.78 26.27
N SER A 173 13.34 3.65 25.39
CA SER A 173 13.16 2.49 24.53
C SER A 173 13.56 2.77 23.09
N GLN A 174 13.83 1.71 22.31
CA GLN A 174 14.05 1.82 20.87
C GLN A 174 12.81 2.39 20.16
N MET A 175 11.60 2.00 20.58
CA MET A 175 10.34 2.54 20.06
C MET A 175 10.23 4.06 20.24
N GLU A 176 10.57 4.57 21.44
CA GLU A 176 10.61 6.00 21.71
C GLU A 176 11.68 6.70 20.86
N ARG A 177 12.90 6.16 20.80
CA ARG A 177 13.98 6.75 19.98
C ARG A 177 13.66 6.74 18.49
N TYR A 178 12.97 5.71 18.03
CA TYR A 178 12.58 5.55 16.64
C TYR A 178 11.48 6.50 16.22
N ASP A 179 10.55 6.84 17.12
CA ASP A 179 9.42 7.73 16.86
C ASP A 179 8.48 7.20 15.78
N VAL A 180 7.84 6.05 16.05
CA VAL A 180 7.00 5.30 15.09
C VAL A 180 5.88 6.11 14.44
N ASN A 181 5.29 7.07 15.17
CA ASN A 181 4.22 7.94 14.66
C ASN A 181 4.75 9.15 13.90
N GLY A 182 6.07 9.34 13.94
CA GLY A 182 6.76 10.39 13.24
C GLY A 182 6.59 10.30 11.73
N LYS A 183 6.29 11.43 11.09
CA LYS A 183 6.31 11.55 9.63
C LYS A 183 7.74 11.56 9.11
N LEU A 184 7.92 11.12 7.87
CA LEU A 184 9.23 10.99 7.24
C LEU A 184 9.39 12.03 6.13
N THR A 185 10.45 12.82 6.18
CA THR A 185 10.74 13.73 5.06
C THR A 185 11.32 13.00 3.86
N ARG A 186 11.26 13.61 2.67
CA ARG A 186 11.86 13.08 1.43
C ARG A 186 13.37 12.79 1.59
N ALA A 187 14.12 13.67 2.25
CA ALA A 187 15.54 13.43 2.53
C ALA A 187 15.76 12.23 3.47
N GLN A 188 14.93 12.10 4.52
CA GLN A 188 15.03 10.97 5.44
C GLN A 188 14.69 9.64 4.75
N ALA A 189 13.78 9.64 3.77
CA ALA A 189 13.49 8.48 2.93
C ALA A 189 14.70 8.05 2.11
N ALA A 190 15.36 8.99 1.43
CA ALA A 190 16.58 8.72 0.68
C ALA A 190 17.64 8.05 1.56
N VAL A 191 17.85 8.57 2.77
CA VAL A 191 18.80 8.02 3.75
C VAL A 191 18.43 6.60 4.18
N PHE A 192 17.15 6.33 4.41
CA PHE A 192 16.71 4.98 4.74
C PHE A 192 16.99 3.99 3.62
N PHE A 193 16.63 4.31 2.38
CA PHE A 193 16.88 3.45 1.23
C PHE A 193 18.38 3.27 0.97
N LYS A 194 19.19 4.32 1.13
CA LYS A 194 20.66 4.21 1.01
C LYS A 194 21.23 3.24 2.03
N ARG A 195 20.87 3.39 3.32
CA ARG A 195 21.35 2.49 4.38
C ARG A 195 20.91 1.05 4.14
N PHE A 196 19.67 0.86 3.74
CA PHE A 196 19.12 -0.44 3.38
C PHE A 196 19.92 -1.08 2.23
N HIS A 197 20.24 -0.30 1.20
CA HIS A 197 21.11 -0.73 0.10
C HIS A 197 22.53 -1.07 0.55
N ASP A 198 23.13 -0.24 1.42
CA ASP A 198 24.48 -0.45 1.92
C ASP A 198 24.58 -1.72 2.80
N GLN A 199 23.48 -2.17 3.40
CA GLN A 199 23.38 -3.48 4.04
C GLN A 199 23.13 -4.64 3.05
N SER A 200 23.25 -4.40 1.74
CA SER A 200 23.04 -5.39 0.67
C SER A 200 21.62 -5.98 0.62
N MET A 201 20.63 -5.29 1.19
CA MET A 201 19.23 -5.74 1.23
C MET A 201 18.51 -5.38 -0.07
N SER A 202 18.97 -5.91 -1.21
CA SER A 202 18.38 -5.63 -2.53
C SER A 202 17.42 -6.71 -3.03
N GLU A 203 17.42 -7.87 -2.36
CA GLU A 203 16.55 -8.99 -2.70
C GLU A 203 15.31 -9.02 -1.79
N TRP A 204 14.16 -9.35 -2.37
CA TRP A 204 12.92 -9.53 -1.64
C TRP A 204 12.84 -10.95 -1.05
N GLN A 205 12.72 -11.03 0.28
CA GLN A 205 12.73 -12.27 1.05
C GLN A 205 11.42 -12.50 1.81
N ALA A 206 10.34 -11.77 1.52
CA ALA A 206 9.07 -11.99 2.21
C ALA A 206 8.35 -13.24 1.68
N HIS A 207 8.00 -14.16 2.59
CA HIS A 207 7.35 -15.43 2.24
C HIS A 207 5.88 -15.50 2.68
N SER A 208 5.50 -14.72 3.70
CA SER A 208 4.13 -14.62 4.22
C SER A 208 3.51 -13.27 3.85
N LEU A 209 2.19 -13.19 3.83
CA LEU A 209 1.50 -11.91 3.67
C LEU A 209 1.65 -11.08 4.95
N LEU A 210 2.16 -9.86 4.83
CA LEU A 210 1.95 -8.80 5.81
C LEU A 210 0.88 -7.86 5.27
N ASP A 211 -0.21 -7.73 6.03
CA ASP A 211 -1.26 -6.79 5.75
C ASP A 211 -1.16 -5.61 6.71
N LEU A 212 -0.75 -4.47 6.18
CA LEU A 212 -0.70 -3.20 6.91
C LEU A 212 -1.98 -2.39 6.73
N THR A 213 -2.93 -2.86 5.90
CA THR A 213 -4.27 -2.27 5.98
C THR A 213 -4.79 -2.47 7.40
N PRO A 214 -5.40 -1.45 8.02
CA PRO A 214 -6.00 -1.62 9.32
C PRO A 214 -6.93 -2.84 9.28
N GLU A 215 -6.67 -3.85 10.12
CA GLU A 215 -7.50 -5.04 10.18
C GLU A 215 -8.97 -4.62 10.36
N GLY A 216 -9.79 -4.96 9.37
CA GLY A 216 -11.24 -4.77 9.46
C GLY A 216 -11.72 -3.33 9.63
N SER A 217 -11.01 -2.32 9.12
CA SER A 217 -11.45 -0.93 9.21
C SER A 217 -11.53 -0.20 7.86
N ASN A 218 -12.76 0.09 7.43
CA ASN A 218 -13.16 1.20 6.57
C ASN A 218 -14.11 2.14 7.36
N GLN A 219 -14.56 3.22 6.73
CA GLN A 219 -15.44 4.20 7.38
C GLN A 219 -16.72 3.59 7.99
N TYR A 220 -17.25 2.51 7.40
CA TYR A 220 -18.49 1.88 7.85
C TYR A 220 -18.24 0.94 9.03
N THR A 221 -17.17 0.16 9.01
CA THR A 221 -16.78 -0.66 10.17
C THR A 221 -16.43 0.20 11.38
N GLU A 222 -15.80 1.37 11.20
CA GLU A 222 -15.49 2.26 12.33
C GLU A 222 -16.74 2.82 13.00
N LYS A 223 -17.75 3.19 12.21
CA LYS A 223 -19.03 3.70 12.74
C LYS A 223 -19.75 2.69 13.63
N VAL A 224 -19.55 1.40 13.40
CA VAL A 224 -20.36 0.34 14.03
C VAL A 224 -19.56 -0.58 14.96
N ARG A 225 -18.23 -0.44 15.00
CA ARG A 225 -17.32 -1.36 15.72
C ARG A 225 -17.73 -1.59 17.16
N GLU A 226 -17.98 -0.51 17.90
CA GLU A 226 -18.35 -0.57 19.32
C GLU A 226 -19.64 -1.39 19.55
N LEU A 227 -20.61 -1.31 18.64
CA LEU A 227 -21.88 -2.05 18.74
C LEU A 227 -21.68 -3.57 18.67
N TYR A 228 -20.72 -4.03 17.86
CA TYR A 228 -20.37 -5.45 17.75
C TYR A 228 -19.47 -5.91 18.91
N GLU A 229 -18.53 -5.07 19.35
CA GLU A 229 -17.65 -5.35 20.48
C GLU A 229 -18.41 -5.50 21.80
N GLU A 230 -19.48 -4.73 22.02
CA GLU A 230 -20.42 -4.89 23.15
C GLU A 230 -20.98 -6.32 23.26
N LYS A 231 -21.05 -7.03 22.14
CA LYS A 231 -21.55 -8.41 22.03
C LYS A 231 -20.42 -9.45 21.92
N GLY A 232 -19.16 -9.04 21.98
CA GLY A 232 -18.01 -9.92 21.78
C GLY A 232 -17.87 -10.41 20.34
N ILE A 233 -18.45 -9.70 19.37
CA ILE A 233 -18.45 -10.09 17.95
C ILE A 233 -17.34 -9.35 17.22
N THR A 234 -16.57 -10.07 16.41
CA THR A 234 -15.57 -9.46 15.53
C THR A 234 -16.20 -9.06 14.20
N VAL A 235 -16.02 -7.80 13.81
CA VAL A 235 -16.43 -7.26 12.51
C VAL A 235 -15.24 -7.11 11.57
N TYR A 236 -15.44 -7.48 10.31
CA TYR A 236 -14.42 -7.44 9.27
C TYR A 236 -14.86 -6.54 8.11
N ALA A 237 -14.02 -5.58 7.73
CA ALA A 237 -14.22 -4.79 6.54
C ALA A 237 -14.25 -5.67 5.27
N ARG A 238 -15.19 -5.38 4.38
CA ARG A 238 -15.33 -5.96 3.04
C ARG A 238 -15.13 -4.86 2.00
N GLY A 239 -13.88 -4.64 1.62
CA GLY A 239 -13.52 -3.57 0.68
C GLY A 239 -13.73 -2.16 1.27
N GLU A 240 -13.91 -1.17 0.40
CA GLU A 240 -14.08 0.25 0.78
C GLU A 240 -15.49 0.55 1.31
N ASN A 241 -16.46 -0.25 0.88
CA ASN A 241 -17.88 0.08 1.02
C ASN A 241 -18.69 -0.95 1.82
N GLY A 242 -18.06 -1.90 2.49
CA GLY A 242 -18.80 -2.98 3.12
C GLY A 242 -18.16 -3.54 4.35
N PHE A 243 -18.90 -4.34 5.09
CA PHE A 243 -18.37 -5.13 6.20
C PHE A 243 -19.18 -6.40 6.39
N GLY A 244 -18.70 -7.28 7.25
CA GLY A 244 -19.49 -8.39 7.73
C GLY A 244 -18.93 -9.05 8.97
N THR A 245 -19.72 -9.96 9.51
CA THR A 245 -19.37 -10.85 10.61
C THR A 245 -19.50 -12.29 10.13
N ALA A 246 -18.75 -13.20 10.75
CA ALA A 246 -18.89 -14.64 10.53
C ALA A 246 -19.60 -15.33 11.71
N ASP A 247 -20.20 -14.54 12.61
CA ASP A 247 -20.92 -15.04 13.76
C ASP A 247 -22.23 -15.72 13.30
N PRO A 248 -22.49 -16.99 13.65
CA PRO A 248 -23.68 -17.70 13.21
C PRO A 248 -24.99 -17.13 13.77
N GLU A 249 -24.96 -16.52 14.97
CA GLU A 249 -26.12 -15.88 15.58
C GLU A 249 -26.31 -14.46 15.03
N PHE A 250 -25.20 -13.77 14.75
CA PHE A 250 -25.19 -12.38 14.30
C PHE A 250 -24.63 -12.20 12.89
N TYR A 251 -25.00 -13.08 11.97
CA TYR A 251 -24.49 -13.03 10.60
C TYR A 251 -25.04 -11.80 9.87
N HIS A 252 -24.15 -10.85 9.63
CA HIS A 252 -24.44 -9.54 9.05
C HIS A 252 -23.53 -9.27 7.85
N LEU A 253 -24.09 -8.71 6.77
CA LEU A 253 -23.34 -8.26 5.61
C LEU A 253 -23.83 -6.88 5.17
N PHE A 254 -22.94 -5.90 5.09
CA PHE A 254 -23.24 -4.55 4.64
C PHE A 254 -22.47 -4.19 3.37
N GLN A 255 -23.11 -3.46 2.46
CA GLN A 255 -22.52 -2.93 1.24
C GLN A 255 -23.15 -1.57 0.89
N ALA A 256 -22.30 -0.58 0.59
CA ALA A 256 -22.67 0.71 0.01
C ALA A 256 -22.31 0.75 -1.49
N TYR A 257 -23.22 1.22 -2.32
CA TYR A 257 -23.03 1.32 -3.77
C TYR A 257 -22.80 2.78 -4.20
N GLN A 258 -22.18 2.97 -5.37
CA GLN A 258 -21.75 4.28 -5.91
C GLN A 258 -22.91 5.25 -6.28
N LEU A 259 -24.17 4.84 -6.08
CA LEU A 259 -25.39 5.59 -6.41
C LEU A 259 -26.28 5.77 -5.16
N ASP A 260 -25.65 6.00 -4.01
CA ASP A 260 -26.29 6.31 -2.71
C ASP A 260 -27.15 5.22 -2.07
N VAL A 261 -27.33 4.06 -2.71
CA VAL A 261 -27.99 2.90 -2.11
C VAL A 261 -27.08 2.18 -1.10
N ARG A 262 -27.66 1.80 0.04
CA ARG A 262 -27.09 0.96 1.08
C ARG A 262 -27.88 -0.34 1.15
N GLU A 263 -27.17 -1.47 1.21
CA GLU A 263 -27.74 -2.80 1.37
C GLU A 263 -27.17 -3.44 2.64
N TYR A 264 -28.06 -3.90 3.51
CA TYR A 264 -27.69 -4.56 4.75
C TYR A 264 -28.48 -5.86 4.92
N ALA A 265 -27.80 -6.99 4.81
CA ALA A 265 -28.37 -8.32 4.96
C ALA A 265 -28.15 -8.87 6.37
N VAL A 266 -29.21 -9.43 6.93
CA VAL A 266 -29.28 -9.93 8.31
C VAL A 266 -29.89 -11.33 8.32
N ALA A 267 -29.22 -12.30 8.94
CA ALA A 267 -29.76 -13.65 9.10
C ALA A 267 -30.96 -13.70 10.07
N ARG A 268 -31.94 -14.55 9.77
CA ARG A 268 -33.14 -14.75 10.61
C ARG A 268 -32.84 -15.71 11.77
N THR A 269 -32.18 -15.21 12.81
CA THR A 269 -31.70 -16.02 13.94
C THR A 269 -32.47 -15.73 15.22
N THR A 270 -32.27 -14.57 15.84
CA THR A 270 -32.87 -14.18 17.12
C THR A 270 -33.39 -12.75 17.09
N GLU A 271 -34.32 -12.41 17.99
CA GLU A 271 -34.73 -11.01 18.18
C GLU A 271 -33.56 -10.10 18.61
N GLU A 272 -32.57 -10.66 19.31
CA GLU A 272 -31.36 -9.94 19.68
C GLU A 272 -30.54 -9.58 18.44
N ASN A 273 -30.48 -10.47 17.44
CA ASN A 273 -29.87 -10.19 16.16
C ASN A 273 -30.54 -9.01 15.45
N PHE A 274 -31.88 -9.02 15.37
CA PHE A 274 -32.64 -7.89 14.81
C PHE A 274 -32.45 -6.59 15.60
N SER A 275 -32.27 -6.68 16.92
CA SER A 275 -32.01 -5.51 17.77
C SER A 275 -30.63 -4.91 17.49
N LEU A 276 -29.60 -5.75 17.30
CA LEU A 276 -28.27 -5.28 16.88
C LEU A 276 -28.32 -4.70 15.48
N ALA A 277 -28.97 -5.38 14.53
CA ALA A 277 -29.13 -4.91 13.16
C ALA A 277 -29.78 -3.53 13.09
N ALA A 278 -30.81 -3.28 13.89
CA ALA A 278 -31.49 -1.99 13.90
C ALA A 278 -30.61 -0.84 14.41
N ARG A 279 -29.83 -1.07 15.48
CA ARG A 279 -28.83 -0.09 15.98
C ARG A 279 -27.75 0.19 14.92
N VAL A 280 -27.30 -0.87 14.24
CA VAL A 280 -26.32 -0.76 13.15
C VAL A 280 -26.88 0.02 11.96
N GLY A 281 -28.11 -0.25 11.54
CA GLY A 281 -28.78 0.51 10.48
C GLY A 281 -28.88 2.00 10.79
N GLU A 282 -29.31 2.37 12.00
CA GLU A 282 -29.36 3.76 12.46
C GLU A 282 -27.96 4.41 12.46
N ALA A 283 -26.93 3.73 12.98
CA ALA A 283 -25.55 4.21 12.96
C ALA A 283 -24.97 4.39 11.54
N LEU A 284 -25.46 3.61 10.58
CA LEU A 284 -25.10 3.68 9.17
C LEU A 284 -25.92 4.71 8.38
N GLY A 285 -26.82 5.44 9.04
CA GLY A 285 -27.57 6.54 8.44
C GLY A 285 -28.90 6.12 7.81
N ALA A 286 -29.48 4.99 8.21
CA ALA A 286 -30.86 4.68 7.82
C ALA A 286 -31.82 5.80 8.30
N PRO A 287 -32.75 6.29 7.47
CA PRO A 287 -33.66 7.39 7.78
C PRO A 287 -34.81 7.02 8.75
N VAL A 288 -34.55 6.10 9.69
CA VAL A 288 -35.50 5.56 10.67
C VAL A 288 -34.79 5.32 11.99
N SER A 289 -35.50 5.47 13.11
CA SER A 289 -34.90 5.16 14.41
C SER A 289 -34.64 3.66 14.56
N ALA A 290 -33.65 3.28 15.38
CA ALA A 290 -33.38 1.88 15.68
C ALA A 290 -34.60 1.15 16.28
N ASN A 291 -35.45 1.85 17.03
CA ASN A 291 -36.68 1.26 17.56
C ASN A 291 -37.70 0.95 16.45
N GLU A 292 -37.92 1.88 15.51
CA GLU A 292 -38.83 1.67 14.39
C GLU A 292 -38.32 0.56 13.46
N LEU A 293 -37.03 0.59 13.12
CA LEU A 293 -36.40 -0.43 12.29
C LEU A 293 -36.50 -1.83 12.92
N ARG A 294 -36.27 -1.95 14.25
CA ARG A 294 -36.44 -3.22 14.97
C ARG A 294 -37.86 -3.76 14.86
N GLN A 295 -38.88 -2.92 15.07
CA GLN A 295 -40.29 -3.36 14.99
C GLN A 295 -40.64 -3.80 13.57
N ALA A 296 -40.13 -3.11 12.56
CA ALA A 296 -40.35 -3.47 11.17
C ALA A 296 -39.65 -4.79 10.80
N LEU A 297 -38.41 -5.03 11.26
CA LEU A 297 -37.72 -6.31 11.05
C LEU A 297 -38.49 -7.49 11.66
N ILE A 298 -39.00 -7.34 12.89
CA ILE A 298 -39.82 -8.37 13.55
C ILE A 298 -41.08 -8.64 12.73
N ARG A 299 -41.80 -7.60 12.32
CA ARG A 299 -43.02 -7.75 11.52
C ARG A 299 -42.74 -8.41 10.17
N ALA A 300 -41.68 -8.01 9.46
CA ALA A 300 -41.30 -8.60 8.18
C ALA A 300 -40.95 -10.09 8.32
N ASN A 301 -40.31 -10.47 9.44
CA ASN A 301 -40.02 -11.86 9.75
C ASN A 301 -41.30 -12.68 10.03
N GLU A 302 -42.27 -12.13 10.76
CA GLU A 302 -43.51 -12.80 11.14
C GLU A 302 -44.49 -12.96 9.97
N THR A 303 -44.62 -11.95 9.12
CA THR A 303 -45.57 -11.95 8.00
C THR A 303 -44.97 -12.49 6.71
N GLU A 304 -43.63 -12.54 6.60
CA GLU A 304 -42.90 -12.77 5.34
C GLU A 304 -43.27 -11.77 4.23
N GLU A 305 -43.82 -10.62 4.59
CA GLU A 305 -44.19 -9.56 3.65
C GLU A 305 -43.13 -8.46 3.63
N GLU A 306 -42.94 -7.85 2.46
CA GLU A 306 -42.12 -6.66 2.30
C GLU A 306 -42.69 -5.48 3.10
N ILE A 307 -41.81 -4.75 3.79
CA ILE A 307 -42.18 -3.58 4.59
C ILE A 307 -41.37 -2.39 4.11
N VAL A 308 -42.06 -1.26 3.89
CA VAL A 308 -41.43 0.02 3.55
C VAL A 308 -41.74 1.04 4.65
N ILE A 309 -40.70 1.61 5.27
CA ILE A 309 -40.82 2.62 6.32
C ILE A 309 -39.82 3.76 6.09
N SER A 310 -40.32 4.98 5.93
CA SER A 310 -39.51 6.22 5.77
C SER A 310 -38.35 6.09 4.77
N GLY A 311 -38.57 5.45 3.61
CA GLY A 311 -37.53 5.27 2.59
C GLY A 311 -36.60 4.08 2.82
N VAL A 312 -36.85 3.25 3.83
CA VAL A 312 -36.19 1.95 4.04
C VAL A 312 -37.09 0.83 3.53
N GLU A 313 -36.58 0.02 2.62
CA GLU A 313 -37.21 -1.21 2.14
C GLU A 313 -36.66 -2.41 2.91
N ILE A 314 -37.55 -3.25 3.43
CA ILE A 314 -37.21 -4.45 4.21
C ILE A 314 -37.79 -5.65 3.48
N ILE A 315 -36.91 -6.45 2.88
CA ILE A 315 -37.25 -7.51 1.96
C ILE A 315 -36.93 -8.88 2.58
N PRO A 316 -37.94 -9.60 3.10
CA PRO A 316 -37.77 -10.95 3.62
C PRO A 316 -37.38 -11.96 2.53
N GLN A 317 -36.31 -12.72 2.76
CA GLN A 317 -35.90 -13.88 1.95
C GLN A 317 -35.85 -15.16 2.81
N LYS A 318 -35.74 -16.34 2.20
CA LYS A 318 -35.88 -17.63 2.92
C LYS A 318 -35.05 -17.77 4.20
N SER A 319 -33.81 -17.25 4.21
CA SER A 319 -32.88 -17.31 5.34
C SER A 319 -32.55 -15.95 5.95
N ASP A 320 -32.82 -14.88 5.22
CA ASP A 320 -32.25 -13.56 5.48
C ASP A 320 -33.34 -12.48 5.35
N ILE A 321 -33.03 -11.29 5.84
CA ILE A 321 -33.80 -10.07 5.58
C ILE A 321 -32.83 -9.05 5.02
N PHE A 322 -33.17 -8.48 3.86
CA PHE A 322 -32.41 -7.38 3.26
C PHE A 322 -33.03 -6.06 3.67
N ILE A 323 -32.20 -5.11 4.08
CA ILE A 323 -32.57 -3.75 4.45
C ILE A 323 -31.89 -2.83 3.43
N LEU A 324 -32.68 -2.05 2.70
CA LEU A 324 -32.22 -1.16 1.64
C LEU A 324 -32.65 0.27 1.93
N TRP A 325 -31.75 1.24 1.78
CA TRP A 325 -32.09 2.67 1.86
C TRP A 325 -31.17 3.50 0.97
N SER A 326 -31.62 4.68 0.56
CA SER A 326 -30.81 5.66 -0.17
C SER A 326 -30.40 6.81 0.76
N GLU A 327 -29.25 7.44 0.49
CA GLU A 327 -28.86 8.72 1.12
C GLU A 327 -29.51 9.95 0.45
N GLU A 328 -30.35 9.76 -0.59
CA GLU A 328 -31.08 10.87 -1.23
C GLU A 328 -32.40 11.22 -0.53
N GLU A 329 -32.38 12.29 0.29
CA GLU A 329 -33.35 13.40 0.30
C GLU A 329 -32.72 14.70 0.86
#